data_AF-A0A560JRJ1-F1
#
_entry.id   AF-A0A560JRJ1-F1
#
_cell.length_a   1.000
_cell.length_b   1.000
_cell.length_c   1.000
_cell.angle_alpha   90.00
_cell.angle_beta   90.00
_cell.angle_gamma   90.00
#
_symmetry.space_group_name_H-M   'P 1'
#
loop_
_entity.id
_entity.type
_entity.pdbx_description
1 polymer ?
#
loop_
_entity_poly.entity_id
_entity_poly.type
_entity_poly.pdbx_seq_one_letter_code
_entity_poly.pdbx_strand_id
1 'polypeptide(L)' 'MKALSILTTAALFRAVVWLGAAVVRLENYHYANFVGLCTQFNIKHPLERIEREACLTRTETRTNWAWHLIYGLKIL' A
#
# COMPACT_ATOMS: atom_id res chain seq x y z
N MET A 1 18.13 21.02 24.31
CA MET A 1 18.10 21.28 22.85
C MET A 1 18.35 20.03 22.01
N LYS A 2 19.43 19.25 22.26
CA LYS A 2 19.74 18.03 21.48
C LYS A 2 18.68 16.92 21.60
N ALA A 3 18.19 16.62 22.81
CA ALA A 3 17.18 15.58 23.03
C ALA A 3 15.85 15.87 22.31
N LEU A 4 15.37 17.11 22.34
CA LEU A 4 14.15 17.52 21.62
C LEU A 4 14.30 17.33 20.11
N SER A 5 15.47 17.66 19.54
CA SER A 5 15.74 17.47 18.11
C SER A 5 15.78 15.99 17.73
N ILE A 6 16.37 15.13 18.56
CA ILE A 6 16.39 13.68 18.32
C ILE A 6 14.97 13.10 18.34
N LEU A 7 14.15 13.51 19.31
CA LEU A 7 12.76 13.05 19.42
C LEU A 7 11.91 13.49 18.23
N THR A 8 12.04 14.74 17.78
CA THR A 8 11.30 15.23 16.61
C THR A 8 11.74 14.52 15.33
N THR A 9 13.05 14.33 15.11
CA THR A 9 13.54 13.56 13.95
C THR A 9 13.02 12.11 13.98
N ALA A 10 13.04 11.44 15.13
CA ALA A 10 12.51 10.08 15.25
C ALA A 10 10.99 10.00 15.04
N ALA A 11 10.24 11.04 15.43
CA ALA A 11 8.81 11.11 15.16
C ALA A 11 8.53 11.30 13.65
N LEU A 12 9.24 12.22 13.01
CA LEU A 12 9.11 12.46 11.56
C LEU A 12 9.50 11.23 10.75
N PHE A 13 10.60 10.57 11.11
CA PHE A 13 11.02 9.34 10.45
C PHE A 13 9.95 8.25 10.53
N ARG A 14 9.35 8.04 11.71
CA ARG A 14 8.23 7.10 11.88
C ARG A 14 7.02 7.47 11.03
N ALA A 15 6.68 8.76 10.95
CA ALA A 15 5.58 9.23 10.11
C ALA A 15 5.84 8.95 8.62
N VAL A 16 7.06 9.18 8.14
CA VAL A 16 7.45 8.89 6.74
C VAL A 16 7.36 7.40 6.44
N VAL A 17 7.90 6.54 7.32
CA VAL A 17 7.81 5.08 7.14
C VAL A 17 6.36 4.61 7.14
N TRP A 18 5.53 5.14 8.04
CA TRP A 18 4.10 4.80 8.09
C TRP A 18 3.36 5.22 6.81
N LEU A 19 3.58 6.45 6.35
CA LEU A 19 2.97 6.96 5.12
C LEU A 19 3.43 6.17 3.89
N GLY A 20 4.73 5.88 3.79
CA GLY A 20 5.27 5.05 2.71
C GLY A 20 4.63 3.66 2.68
N ALA A 21 4.51 3.00 3.84
CA ALA A 21 3.84 1.71 3.94
C ALA A 21 2.36 1.78 3.55
N ALA A 22 1.66 2.88 3.88
CA ALA A 22 0.27 3.07 3.48
C ALA A 22 0.12 3.25 1.97
N VAL A 23 1.00 4.04 1.33
CA VAL A 23 1.02 4.24 -0.13
C VAL A 23 1.27 2.92 -0.85
N VAL A 24 2.27 2.13 -0.42
CA VAL A 24 2.58 0.83 -1.04
C VAL A 24 1.37 -0.11 -0.99
N ARG A 25 0.67 -0.19 0.16
CA ARG A 25 -0.56 -0.99 0.27
C ARG A 25 -1.65 -0.53 -0.70
N LEU A 26 -1.84 0.79 -0.82
CA LEU A 26 -2.86 1.39 -1.70
C LEU A 26 -2.55 1.16 -3.18
N GLU A 27 -1.29 1.34 -3.59
CA GLU A 27 -0.85 1.06 -4.95
C GLU A 27 -1.03 -0.42 -5.31
N ASN A 28 -0.65 -1.32 -4.40
CA ASN A 28 -0.81 -2.75 -4.61
C ASN A 28 -2.28 -3.14 -4.76
N TYR A 29 -3.18 -2.58 -3.93
CA TYR A 29 -4.63 -2.76 -4.07
C TYR A 29 -5.13 -2.26 -5.44
N HIS A 30 -4.76 -1.05 -5.84
CA HIS A 30 -5.19 -0.47 -7.11
C HIS A 30 -4.68 -1.27 -8.30
N TYR A 31 -3.42 -1.72 -8.23
CA TYR A 31 -2.82 -2.55 -9.26
C TYR A 31 -3.51 -3.92 -9.34
N ALA A 32 -3.77 -4.58 -8.20
CA ALA A 32 -4.52 -5.82 -8.14
C ALA A 32 -5.91 -5.69 -8.79
N ASN A 33 -6.60 -4.59 -8.51
CA ASN A 33 -7.88 -4.28 -9.11
C ASN A 33 -7.76 -4.01 -10.62
N PHE A 34 -6.73 -3.27 -11.05
CA PHE A 34 -6.48 -2.92 -12.44
C PHE A 34 -6.15 -4.15 -13.32
N VAL A 35 -5.33 -5.06 -12.82
CA VAL A 35 -4.96 -6.29 -13.55
C VAL A 35 -6.03 -7.39 -13.46
N GLY A 36 -7.17 -7.12 -12.82
CA GLY A 36 -8.30 -8.04 -12.79
C GLY A 36 -8.14 -9.20 -11.80
N LEU A 37 -7.42 -9.01 -10.70
CA LEU A 37 -7.41 -9.99 -9.60
C LEU A 37 -8.73 -9.94 -8.81
N CYS A 38 -9.05 -11.03 -8.11
CA CYS A 38 -10.26 -11.16 -7.29
C CYS A 38 -11.57 -10.98 -8.11
N THR A 39 -11.60 -11.42 -9.36
CA THR A 39 -12.76 -11.31 -10.27
C THR A 39 -13.83 -12.38 -10.05
N GLN A 40 -13.55 -13.39 -9.24
CA GLN A 40 -14.49 -14.46 -8.90
C GLN A 40 -15.69 -13.99 -8.07
N PHE A 41 -15.63 -12.79 -7.47
CA PHE A 41 -16.67 -12.24 -6.61
C PHE A 41 -17.65 -11.35 -7.38
N ASN A 42 -18.95 -11.56 -7.18
CA ASN A 42 -20.01 -10.75 -7.75
C ASN A 42 -20.16 -9.41 -7.02
N ILE A 43 -19.64 -8.34 -7.61
CA ILE A 43 -19.74 -6.96 -7.11
C ILE A 43 -21.18 -6.44 -6.93
N LYS A 44 -22.20 -7.08 -7.52
CA LYS A 44 -23.61 -6.72 -7.29
C LYS A 44 -24.14 -7.29 -5.97
N HIS A 45 -23.52 -8.34 -5.44
CA HIS A 45 -23.92 -8.95 -4.18
C HIS A 45 -23.14 -8.29 -3.01
N PRO A 46 -23.81 -7.70 -1.99
CA PRO A 46 -23.14 -6.93 -0.94
C PRO A 46 -22.07 -7.72 -0.17
N LEU A 47 -22.32 -9.00 0.13
CA LEU A 47 -21.37 -9.84 0.86
C LEU A 47 -20.13 -10.16 0.01
N GLU A 48 -20.33 -10.54 -1.25
CA GLU A 48 -19.23 -10.88 -2.15
C GLU A 48 -18.39 -9.64 -2.49
N ARG A 49 -19.00 -8.45 -2.48
CA ARG A 49 -18.25 -7.20 -2.57
C ARG A 49 -17.28 -7.04 -1.40
N ILE A 50 -17.70 -7.29 -0.15
CA ILE A 50 -16.82 -7.21 1.02
C ILE A 50 -15.69 -8.24 0.91
N GLU A 51 -16.00 -9.46 0.47
CA GLU A 51 -15.02 -10.52 0.26
C GLU A 51 -14.00 -10.14 -0.83
N ARG A 52 -14.47 -9.48 -1.89
CA ARG A 52 -13.60 -8.93 -2.94
C ARG A 52 -12.63 -7.89 -2.39
N GLU A 53 -13.12 -6.95 -1.59
CA GLU A 53 -12.27 -5.92 -0.97
C GLU A 53 -11.21 -6.54 -0.05
N ALA A 54 -11.60 -7.55 0.74
CA ALA A 54 -10.67 -8.31 1.58
C ALA A 54 -9.62 -9.08 0.75
N CYS A 55 -10.03 -9.66 -0.38
CA CYS A 55 -9.14 -10.34 -1.31
C CYS A 55 -8.12 -9.36 -1.91
N LEU A 56 -8.57 -8.23 -2.46
CA LEU A 56 -7.69 -7.23 -3.07
C LEU A 56 -6.69 -6.64 -2.06
N THR A 57 -7.12 -6.44 -0.81
CA THR A 57 -6.24 -5.91 0.25
C THR A 57 -5.13 -6.88 0.65
N ARG A 58 -5.36 -8.19 0.51
CA ARG A 58 -4.40 -9.26 0.87
C ARG A 58 -3.55 -9.75 -0.30
N THR A 59 -3.96 -9.43 -1.53
CA THR A 59 -3.33 -9.94 -2.74
C THR A 59 -2.02 -9.20 -2.97
N GLU A 60 -0.89 -9.91 -2.93
CA GLU A 60 0.42 -9.34 -3.27
C GLU A 60 0.63 -9.40 -4.79
N THR A 61 0.84 -8.25 -5.43
CA THR A 61 0.98 -8.18 -6.90
C THR A 61 2.41 -8.05 -7.39
N ARG A 62 3.36 -7.67 -6.52
CA ARG A 62 4.79 -7.57 -6.84
C ARG A 62 5.66 -8.03 -5.67
N THR A 63 6.64 -8.85 -5.99
CA THR A 63 7.52 -9.55 -5.05
C THR A 63 8.58 -8.66 -4.39
N ASN A 64 8.70 -7.37 -4.75
CA ASN A 64 9.71 -6.50 -4.17
C ASN A 64 9.24 -5.04 -3.99
N TRP A 65 9.13 -4.62 -2.73
CA TRP A 65 8.79 -3.25 -2.30
C TRP A 65 9.76 -2.18 -2.82
N ALA A 66 11.02 -2.55 -3.11
CA ALA A 66 12.01 -1.63 -3.63
C ALA A 66 11.62 -1.07 -5.00
N TRP A 67 10.88 -1.84 -5.82
CA TRP A 67 10.43 -1.34 -7.13
C TRP A 67 9.37 -0.25 -7.02
N HIS A 68 8.54 -0.26 -5.97
CA HIS A 68 7.57 0.81 -5.72
C HIS A 68 8.29 2.13 -5.41
N LEU A 69 9.39 2.09 -4.66
CA LEU A 69 10.17 3.29 -4.36
C LEU A 69 10.87 3.85 -5.61
N ILE A 70 11.44 3.00 -6.46
CA ILE A 70 12.14 3.46 -7.66
C ILE A 70 11.17 4.09 -8.67
N TYR A 71 10.00 3.47 -8.88
CA TYR A 71 8.93 4.05 -9.71
C TYR A 71 8.38 5.35 -9.10
N GLY A 72 8.12 5.37 -7.78
CA GLY A 72 7.63 6.55 -7.07
C GLY A 72 8.61 7.73 -7.10
N LEU A 73 9.92 7.45 -7.12
CA LEU A 73 10.98 8.45 -7.22
C LEU A 73 11.29 8.87 -8.67
N LYS A 74 10.58 8.32 -9.68
CA LYS A 74 10.83 8.57 -11.11
C LYS A 74 12.28 8.41 -11.52
N ILE A 75 13.00 7.49 -10.88
CA ILE A 75 14.40 7.19 -11.24
C ILE A 75 14.44 6.37 -12.55
N LEU A 76 13.33 5.71 -12.89
CA LEU A 76 13.11 5.01 -14.16
C LEU A 76 11.79 5.47 -14.80
#